data_AF-A0A2V5PQR5-F1
#
_entry.id   AF-A0A2V5PQR5-F1
#
_cell.length_a   1.000
_cell.length_b   1.000
_cell.length_c   1.000
_cell.angle_alpha   90.00
_cell.angle_beta   90.00
_cell.angle_gamma   90.00
#
_symmetry.space_group_name_H-M   'P 1'
#
loop_
_entity.id
_entity.type
_entity.pdbx_description
1 polymer ?
#
loop_
_entity_poly.entity_id
_entity_poly.type
_entity_poly.pdbx_seq_one_letter_code
_entity_poly.pdbx_strand_id
1 'polypeptide(L)'
;MNGALKWKLAFAFLLVFVAGLTTGGLLHSLHVRRLFLGPPHSGEVGERMREHLRRALDLTPEQAAKIAPIVDASSAKLETIRMETAQRVRNAMEESERQIAPELTPEQQKKLHEMKLHHHKILMHHGFTPPPPDSPSPSP
;
A
#
# COMPACT_ATOMS: atom_id res chain seq x y z
N MET A 1 18.30 -6.77 -55.69
CA MET A 1 18.88 -6.52 -54.34
C MET A 1 19.38 -7.82 -53.76
N ASN A 2 20.70 -7.92 -53.55
CA ASN A 2 21.39 -9.16 -53.22
C ASN A 2 20.94 -9.71 -51.87
N GLY A 3 20.53 -10.99 -51.81
CA GLY A 3 20.04 -11.64 -50.59
C GLY A 3 21.05 -11.60 -49.43
N ALA A 4 22.34 -11.62 -49.75
CA ALA A 4 23.43 -11.47 -48.78
C ALA A 4 23.41 -10.12 -48.04
N LEU A 5 22.95 -9.03 -48.67
CA LEU A 5 22.87 -7.72 -48.02
C LEU A 5 21.66 -7.64 -47.08
N LYS A 6 20.55 -8.28 -47.46
CA LYS A 6 19.32 -8.35 -46.64
C LYS A 6 19.54 -9.14 -45.34
N TRP A 7 20.24 -10.27 -45.40
CA TRP A 7 20.51 -11.09 -44.21
C TRP A 7 21.51 -10.43 -43.24
N LYS A 8 22.50 -9.70 -43.76
CA LYS A 8 23.42 -8.90 -42.94
C LYS A 8 22.70 -7.76 -42.21
N LEU A 9 21.76 -7.08 -42.88
CA LEU A 9 20.92 -6.06 -42.24
C LEU A 9 20.03 -6.69 -41.15
N ALA A 10 19.39 -7.83 -41.44
CA ALA A 10 18.56 -8.52 -40.45
C ALA A 10 19.36 -8.92 -39.19
N PHE A 11 20.61 -9.35 -39.35
CA PHE A 11 21.49 -9.68 -38.23
C PHE A 11 21.88 -8.45 -37.40
N ALA A 12 22.15 -7.31 -38.05
CA ALA A 12 22.43 -6.05 -37.36
C ALA A 12 21.24 -5.55 -36.53
N PHE A 13 20.02 -5.64 -37.08
CA PHE A 13 18.80 -5.30 -36.33
C PHE A 13 18.58 -6.23 -35.13
N LEU A 14 18.83 -7.53 -35.29
CA LEU A 14 18.72 -8.50 -34.20
C LEU A 14 19.69 -8.18 -33.05
N LEU A 15 20.93 -7.78 -33.36
CA LEU A 15 21.92 -7.41 -32.35
C LEU A 15 21.51 -6.15 -31.56
N VAL A 16 20.98 -5.13 -32.23
CA VAL A 16 20.46 -3.92 -31.56
C VAL A 16 19.28 -4.27 -30.66
N PHE A 17 18.41 -5.18 -31.10
CA PHE A 17 17.26 -5.63 -30.33
C PHE A 17 17.67 -6.42 -29.08
N VAL A 18 18.66 -7.31 -29.19
CA VAL A 18 19.20 -8.07 -28.05
C VAL A 18 19.92 -7.14 -27.06
N ALA A 19 20.69 -6.16 -27.55
CA ALA A 19 21.34 -5.16 -26.70
C ALA A 19 20.33 -4.24 -25.99
N GLY A 20 19.21 -3.93 -26.65
CA GLY A 20 18.06 -3.23 -26.04
C GLY A 20 17.35 -4.07 -24.97
N LEU A 21 17.17 -5.36 -25.21
CA LEU A 21 16.56 -6.30 -24.25
C LEU A 21 17.43 -6.51 -23.00
N THR A 22 18.75 -6.54 -23.12
CA THR A 22 19.65 -6.68 -21.97
C THR A 22 19.71 -5.39 -21.14
N THR A 23 19.69 -4.23 -21.79
CA THR A 23 19.73 -2.93 -21.11
C THR A 23 18.38 -2.57 -20.49
N GLY A 24 17.28 -2.91 -21.17
CA GLY A 24 15.91 -2.73 -20.66
C GLY A 24 15.54 -3.76 -19.59
N GLY A 25 15.87 -5.05 -19.77
CA GLY A 25 15.38 -6.13 -18.91
C GLY A 25 15.86 -6.07 -17.46
N LEU A 26 17.11 -5.67 -17.22
CA LEU A 26 17.68 -5.63 -15.86
C LEU A 26 17.22 -4.38 -15.08
N LEU A 27 17.16 -3.22 -15.74
CA LEU A 27 16.63 -1.98 -15.17
C LEU A 27 15.12 -2.07 -14.95
N HIS A 28 14.39 -2.69 -15.89
CA HIS A 28 12.95 -2.91 -15.79
C HIS A 28 12.61 -3.93 -14.69
N SER A 29 13.38 -5.02 -14.51
CA SER A 29 13.11 -6.02 -13.46
C SER A 29 13.16 -5.44 -12.04
N LEU A 30 14.12 -4.54 -11.75
CA LEU A 30 14.24 -3.91 -10.45
C LEU A 30 13.22 -2.77 -10.24
N HIS A 31 12.86 -2.03 -11.30
CA HIS A 31 11.85 -0.96 -11.23
C HIS A 31 10.40 -1.49 -11.20
N VAL A 32 10.10 -2.53 -11.99
CA VAL A 32 8.77 -3.16 -12.07
C VAL A 32 8.47 -3.94 -10.79
N ARG A 33 9.45 -4.54 -10.11
CA ARG A 33 9.22 -5.09 -8.76
C ARG A 33 8.82 -4.00 -7.76
N ARG A 34 9.34 -2.78 -7.88
CA ARG A 34 8.97 -1.65 -7.00
C ARG A 34 7.59 -1.06 -7.34
N LEU A 35 7.18 -1.10 -8.61
CA LEU A 35 5.88 -0.61 -9.07
C LEU A 35 4.74 -1.63 -8.97
N PHE A 36 5.00 -2.93 -9.12
CA PHE A 36 3.96 -3.98 -9.19
C PHE A 36 3.82 -4.85 -7.93
N LEU A 37 4.81 -4.89 -7.02
CA LEU A 37 4.72 -5.61 -5.73
C LEU A 37 4.64 -4.68 -4.51
N GLY A 38 4.61 -3.36 -4.72
CA GLY A 38 4.30 -2.40 -3.67
C GLY A 38 2.79 -2.37 -3.42
N PRO A 39 2.31 -2.58 -2.18
CA PRO A 39 0.88 -2.47 -1.89
C PRO A 39 0.37 -1.07 -2.28
N PRO A 40 -0.83 -0.95 -2.86
CA PRO A 40 -1.41 0.33 -3.16
C PRO A 40 -1.70 1.05 -1.82
N HIS A 41 -1.20 2.28 -1.69
CA HIS A 41 -1.52 3.23 -0.61
C HIS A 41 -1.00 2.92 0.81
N SER A 42 0.22 3.39 1.09
CA SER A 42 0.55 4.35 2.19
C SER A 42 2.06 4.50 2.34
N GLY A 43 2.75 4.93 1.28
CA GLY A 43 4.18 5.24 1.34
C GLY A 43 4.53 6.28 2.44
N GLU A 44 3.55 7.05 2.91
CA GLU A 44 3.73 8.06 3.95
C GLU A 44 4.28 7.53 5.28
N VAL A 45 3.85 6.35 5.75
CA VAL A 45 4.34 5.82 7.04
C VAL A 45 5.80 5.38 6.93
N GLY A 46 6.13 4.67 5.84
CA GLY A 46 7.51 4.27 5.55
C GLY A 46 8.44 5.48 5.35
N GLU A 47 7.98 6.50 4.61
CA GLU A 47 8.74 7.74 4.40
C GLU A 47 8.92 8.54 5.69
N ARG A 48 7.87 8.71 6.51
CA ARG A 48 7.98 9.39 7.81
C ARG A 48 8.95 8.65 8.73
N MET A 49 8.93 7.31 8.74
CA MET A 49 9.84 6.51 9.54
C MET A 49 11.29 6.62 9.04
N ARG A 50 11.52 6.58 7.73
CA ARG A 50 12.84 6.83 7.13
C ARG A 50 13.36 8.21 7.48
N GLU A 51 12.56 9.24 7.28
CA GLU A 51 12.96 10.62 7.51
C GLU A 51 13.25 10.87 8.99
N HIS A 52 12.44 10.29 9.88
CA HIS A 52 12.69 10.32 11.31
C HIS A 52 14.02 9.64 11.66
N LEU A 53 14.27 8.42 11.18
CA LEU A 53 15.52 7.69 11.43
C LEU A 53 16.73 8.43 10.84
N ARG A 54 16.59 9.01 9.65
CA ARG A 54 17.64 9.81 9.00
C ARG A 54 18.04 11.00 9.85
N ARG A 55 17.06 11.75 10.39
CA ARG A 55 17.30 12.93 11.23
C ARG A 55 17.76 12.57 12.64
N ALA A 56 17.19 11.53 13.25
CA ALA A 56 17.46 11.17 14.63
C ALA A 56 18.83 10.47 14.81
N LEU A 57 19.33 9.83 13.74
CA LEU A 57 20.57 9.06 13.77
C LEU A 57 21.67 9.65 12.87
N ASP A 58 21.44 10.83 12.29
CA ASP A 58 22.35 11.50 11.35
C ASP A 58 22.91 10.56 10.25
N LEU A 59 22.00 9.80 9.62
CA LEU A 59 22.39 8.75 8.68
C LEU A 59 23.08 9.33 7.44
N THR A 60 24.20 8.72 7.04
CA THR A 60 24.81 8.99 5.73
C THR A 60 23.89 8.51 4.60
N PRO A 61 24.04 9.04 3.37
CA PRO A 61 23.25 8.58 2.22
C PRO A 61 23.35 7.06 1.99
N GLU A 62 24.52 6.48 2.22
CA GLU A 62 24.79 5.05 2.08
C GLU A 62 24.08 4.23 3.16
N GLN A 63 24.06 4.71 4.41
CA GLN A 63 23.32 4.06 5.50
C GLN A 63 21.82 4.14 5.27
N ALA A 64 21.32 5.32 4.87
CA ALA A 64 19.92 5.52 4.55
C ALA A 64 19.46 4.59 3.42
N ALA A 65 20.27 4.42 2.37
CA ALA A 65 19.99 3.51 1.27
C ALA A 65 19.91 2.03 1.72
N LYS A 66 20.74 1.61 2.68
CA LYS A 66 20.71 0.24 3.24
C LYS A 66 19.53 0.02 4.19
N ILE A 67 19.13 1.05 4.93
CA ILE A 67 18.04 0.98 5.93
C ILE A 67 16.65 1.09 5.27
N ALA A 68 16.53 1.86 4.19
CA ALA A 68 15.27 2.06 3.46
C ALA A 68 14.46 0.77 3.19
N PRO A 69 15.04 -0.31 2.62
CA PRO A 69 14.27 -1.54 2.38
C PRO A 69 13.80 -2.25 3.67
N ILE A 70 14.52 -2.10 4.78
CA ILE A 70 14.14 -2.67 6.08
C ILE A 70 12.92 -1.92 6.64
N VAL A 71 12.95 -0.60 6.52
CA VAL A 71 11.85 0.28 6.92
C VAL A 71 10.62 0.02 6.05
N ASP A 72 10.79 -0.08 4.73
CA ASP A 72 9.70 -0.39 3.78
C ASP A 72 9.01 -1.72 4.12
N ALA A 73 9.80 -2.78 4.35
CA ALA A 73 9.27 -4.09 4.73
C ALA A 73 8.52 -4.04 6.08
N SER A 74 9.02 -3.22 7.03
CA SER A 74 8.40 -3.06 8.34
C SER A 74 7.09 -2.28 8.24
N SER A 75 7.05 -1.18 7.49
CA SER A 75 5.82 -0.41 7.27
C SER A 75 4.75 -1.23 6.57
N ALA A 76 5.12 -2.06 5.58
CA ALA A 76 4.17 -2.93 4.90
C ALA A 76 3.54 -3.95 5.87
N LYS A 77 4.33 -4.57 6.75
CA LYS A 77 3.82 -5.48 7.79
C LYS A 77 2.90 -4.77 8.78
N LEU A 78 3.25 -3.56 9.22
CA LEU A 78 2.42 -2.78 10.13
C LEU A 78 1.07 -2.42 9.50
N GLU A 79 1.05 -2.11 8.20
CA GLU A 79 -0.20 -1.84 7.48
C GLU A 79 -1.08 -3.08 7.40
N THR A 80 -0.51 -4.26 7.10
CA THR A 80 -1.26 -5.53 7.14
C THR A 80 -1.86 -5.77 8.52
N ILE A 81 -1.07 -5.62 9.59
CA ILE A 81 -1.54 -5.78 10.97
C ILE A 81 -2.68 -4.80 11.29
N ARG A 82 -2.55 -3.54 10.85
CA ARG A 82 -3.59 -2.51 11.03
C ARG A 82 -4.89 -2.93 10.33
N MET A 83 -4.84 -3.38 9.08
CA MET A 83 -6.02 -3.82 8.34
C MET A 83 -6.71 -5.02 8.99
N GLU A 84 -5.94 -6.04 9.39
CA GLU A 84 -6.46 -7.23 10.07
C GLU A 84 -7.09 -6.87 11.42
N THR A 85 -6.41 -6.04 12.21
CA THR A 85 -6.90 -5.58 13.51
C THR A 85 -8.18 -4.77 13.34
N ALA A 86 -8.23 -3.86 12.36
CA ALA A 86 -9.41 -3.07 12.06
C ALA A 86 -10.62 -3.97 11.73
N GLN A 87 -10.42 -5.03 10.93
CA GLN A 87 -11.48 -5.99 10.64
C GLN A 87 -11.94 -6.74 11.88
N ARG A 88 -11.00 -7.20 12.72
CA ARG A 88 -11.35 -7.89 13.98
C ARG A 88 -12.15 -6.99 14.93
N VAL A 89 -11.77 -5.71 15.04
CA VAL A 89 -12.51 -4.74 15.85
C VAL A 89 -13.92 -4.53 15.29
N ARG A 90 -14.09 -4.35 13.97
CA ARG A 90 -15.42 -4.24 13.36
C ARG A 90 -16.29 -5.44 13.68
N ASN A 91 -15.77 -6.65 13.48
CA ASN A 91 -16.52 -7.88 13.75
C ASN A 91 -16.94 -7.98 15.23
N ALA A 92 -16.05 -7.64 16.17
CA ALA A 92 -16.36 -7.66 17.60
C ALA A 92 -17.45 -6.65 17.96
N MET A 93 -17.44 -5.46 17.35
CA MET A 93 -18.46 -4.43 17.57
C MET A 93 -19.82 -4.82 16.98
N GLU A 94 -19.84 -5.40 15.77
CA GLU A 94 -21.05 -5.91 15.13
C GLU A 94 -21.66 -7.07 15.93
N GLU A 95 -20.84 -7.97 16.45
CA GLU A 95 -21.31 -9.07 17.30
C GLU A 95 -21.91 -8.55 18.61
N SER A 96 -21.24 -7.60 19.26
CA SER A 96 -21.75 -6.94 20.47
C SER A 96 -23.11 -6.27 20.22
N GLU A 97 -23.27 -5.57 19.09
CA GLU A 97 -24.56 -4.97 18.73
C GLU A 97 -25.65 -6.02 18.51
N ARG A 98 -25.36 -7.13 17.82
CA ARG A 98 -26.34 -8.20 17.61
C ARG A 98 -26.86 -8.79 18.92
N GLN A 99 -26.01 -8.85 19.94
CA GLN A 99 -26.38 -9.34 21.27
C GLN A 99 -27.13 -8.30 22.09
N ILE A 100 -26.78 -7.01 21.96
CA ILE A 100 -27.39 -5.92 22.72
C ILE A 100 -28.75 -5.50 22.13
N ALA A 101 -28.87 -5.43 20.80
CA ALA A 101 -30.05 -4.87 20.14
C ALA A 101 -31.39 -5.52 20.56
N PRO A 102 -31.50 -6.85 20.73
CA PRO A 102 -32.74 -7.49 21.20
C PRO A 102 -33.17 -7.07 22.61
N GLU A 103 -32.23 -6.62 23.45
CA GLU A 103 -32.48 -6.21 24.85
C GLU A 103 -32.93 -4.75 24.96
N LEU A 104 -32.99 -4.02 23.84
CA LEU A 104 -33.27 -2.59 23.79
C LEU A 104 -34.67 -2.29 23.27
N THR A 105 -35.27 -1.20 23.76
CA THR A 105 -36.49 -0.66 23.15
C THR A 105 -36.20 -0.09 21.74
N PRO A 106 -37.21 0.08 20.88
CA PRO A 106 -37.03 0.67 19.55
C PRO A 106 -36.32 2.05 19.58
N GLU A 107 -36.65 2.89 20.58
CA GLU A 107 -36.02 4.20 20.75
C GLU A 107 -34.54 4.08 21.14
N GLN A 108 -34.20 3.10 21.98
CA GLN A 108 -32.83 2.83 22.39
C GLN A 108 -31.99 2.22 21.24
N GLN A 109 -32.59 1.36 20.41
CA GLN A 109 -31.95 0.83 19.21
C GLN A 109 -31.57 1.95 18.23
N LYS A 110 -32.46 2.92 18.03
CA LYS A 110 -32.18 4.10 17.20
C LYS A 110 -30.98 4.89 17.76
N LYS A 111 -30.93 5.10 19.07
CA LYS A 111 -29.81 5.78 19.73
C LYS A 111 -28.48 4.99 19.59
N LEU A 112 -28.52 3.66 19.73
CA LEU A 112 -27.34 2.82 19.52
C LEU A 112 -26.80 2.96 18.10
N HIS A 113 -27.69 2.98 17.10
CA HIS A 113 -27.31 3.18 15.70
C HIS A 113 -26.62 4.54 15.47
N GLU A 114 -27.16 5.63 16.02
CA GLU A 114 -26.55 6.96 15.93
C GLU A 114 -25.16 7.00 16.58
N MET A 115 -25.01 6.38 17.76
CA MET A 115 -23.71 6.25 18.43
C MET A 115 -22.68 5.52 17.57
N LYS A 116 -23.09 4.46 16.88
CA LYS A 116 -22.21 3.71 15.97
C LYS A 116 -21.76 4.55 14.77
N LEU A 117 -22.66 5.30 14.14
CA LEU A 117 -22.30 6.17 13.01
C LEU A 117 -21.26 7.22 13.43
N HIS A 118 -21.45 7.82 14.62
CA HIS A 118 -20.51 8.77 15.18
C HIS A 118 -19.14 8.12 15.47
N HIS A 119 -19.14 6.95 16.10
CA HIS A 119 -17.91 6.21 16.40
C HIS A 119 -17.16 5.81 15.12
N HIS A 120 -17.88 5.32 14.10
CA HIS A 120 -17.31 4.98 12.80
C HIS A 120 -16.63 6.18 12.16
N LYS A 121 -17.27 7.36 12.19
CA LYS A 121 -16.68 8.61 11.67
C LYS A 121 -15.37 8.96 12.38
N ILE A 122 -15.31 8.84 13.70
CA ILE A 122 -14.08 9.10 14.47
C ILE A 122 -12.98 8.12 14.11
N LEU A 123 -13.29 6.82 14.02
CA LEU A 123 -12.29 5.80 13.64
C LEU A 123 -11.72 6.02 12.23
N MET A 124 -12.55 6.51 11.29
CA MET A 124 -12.10 6.91 9.96
C MET A 124 -11.11 8.08 10.01
N HIS A 125 -11.42 9.12 10.79
CA HIS A 125 -10.53 10.27 10.93
C HIS A 125 -9.17 9.90 11.52
N HIS A 126 -9.10 8.92 12.42
CA HIS A 126 -7.84 8.45 13.00
C HIS A 126 -7.15 7.36 12.16
N GLY A 127 -7.70 7.00 11.00
CA GLY A 127 -7.16 5.94 10.15
C GLY A 127 -7.25 4.55 10.79
N PHE A 128 -8.05 4.33 11.83
CA PHE A 128 -8.19 2.99 12.40
C PHE A 128 -8.98 2.04 11.51
N THR A 129 -9.77 2.56 10.58
CA THR A 129 -10.58 1.76 9.65
C THR A 129 -10.34 2.21 8.21
N PRO A 130 -10.17 1.27 7.26
CA PRO A 130 -10.19 1.62 5.84
C PRO A 130 -11.59 2.14 5.46
N PRO A 131 -11.69 3.11 4.54
CA PRO A 131 -12.96 3.68 4.12
C PRO A 131 -13.90 2.59 3.57
N PRO A 132 -15.23 2.69 3.78
CA PRO A 132 -16.17 1.80 3.14
C PRO A 132 -15.99 1.84 1.61
N PRO A 133 -16.29 0.74 0.90
CA PRO A 133 -16.11 0.62 -0.55
C PRO A 133 -16.73 1.78 -1.36
N ASP A 134 -17.81 2.37 -0.85
CA ASP A 134 -18.61 3.39 -1.52
C ASP A 134 -18.29 4.83 -1.07
N SER A 135 -17.24 5.03 -0.26
CA SER A 135 -16.81 6.37 0.14
C SER A 135 -16.05 7.03 -1.00
N PRO A 136 -16.40 8.26 -1.44
CA PRO A 136 -15.54 8.99 -2.37
C PRO A 136 -14.17 9.19 -1.70
N SER A 137 -13.11 8.73 -2.38
CA SER A 137 -11.73 8.93 -1.93
C SER A 137 -11.52 10.42 -1.59
N PRO A 138 -10.93 10.75 -0.43
CA PRO A 138 -10.58 12.13 -0.14
C PRO A 138 -9.59 12.60 -1.21
N SER A 139 -10.00 13.62 -1.97
CA SER A 139 -9.16 14.25 -3.00
C SER A 139 -7.89 14.82 -2.37
N PRO A 140 -6.76 14.78 -3.11
CA PRO A 140 -5.46 15.28 -2.65
C PRO A 140 -5.44 16.78 -2.34
#